data_AF-A0A2U3QYA4-F1
#
_entry.id   AF-A0A2U3QYA4-F1
#
_cell.length_a   1.000
_cell.length_b   1.000
_cell.length_c   1.000
_cell.angle_alpha   90.00
_cell.angle_beta   90.00
_cell.angle_gamma   90.00
#
_symmetry.space_group_name_H-M   'P 1'
#
loop_
_entity.id
_entity.type
_entity.pdbx_description
1 polymer ?
#
loop_
_entity_poly.entity_id
_entity_poly.type
_entity_poly.pdbx_seq_one_letter_code
_entity_poly.pdbx_strand_id
1 'polypeptide(L)'
;MALEYLREYRTYFHIGKNYGISESSAYSAYKDVKLVEDTLVKHQNFALPGRKAIMKSDMNYEVVLIDATESSIERPKKNKNSIIHERRKDIH
;
A
#
# COMPACT_ATOMS: atom_id res chain seq x y z
N MET A 1 11.80 -4.95 7.71
CA MET A 1 11.25 -3.67 7.19
C MET A 1 9.93 -3.85 6.45
N ALA A 2 9.87 -4.58 5.32
CA ALA A 2 8.63 -4.80 4.56
C ALA A 2 7.47 -5.38 5.38
N LEU A 3 7.73 -6.47 6.10
CA LEU A 3 6.70 -7.16 6.89
C LEU A 3 6.21 -6.36 8.10
N GLU A 4 7.06 -5.54 8.72
CA GLU A 4 6.67 -4.65 9.82
C GLU A 4 5.78 -3.52 9.33
N TYR A 5 6.10 -2.96 8.17
CA TYR A 5 5.26 -1.98 7.51
C TYR A 5 3.89 -2.57 7.16
N LEU A 6 3.86 -3.75 6.54
CA LEU A 6 2.63 -4.43 6.12
C LEU A 6 1.75 -4.92 7.29
N ARG A 7 2.35 -5.35 8.41
CA ARG A 7 1.60 -5.88 9.57
C ARG A 7 1.09 -4.80 10.50
N GLU A 8 1.87 -3.75 10.74
CA GLU A 8 1.63 -2.80 11.84
C GLU A 8 1.54 -1.35 11.37
N TYR A 9 1.73 -1.08 10.07
CA TYR A 9 1.68 0.26 9.47
C TYR A 9 2.55 1.31 10.21
N ARG A 10 3.66 0.86 10.80
CA ARG A 10 4.60 1.74 11.54
C ARG A 10 5.24 2.77 10.61
N THR A 11 5.54 3.96 11.16
CA THR A 11 6.20 5.03 10.40
C THR A 11 7.66 4.67 10.06
N TYR A 12 8.19 5.21 8.96
CA TYR A 12 9.58 4.95 8.53
C TYR A 12 10.61 5.38 9.57
N PHE A 13 10.32 6.41 10.37
CA PHE A 13 11.14 6.78 11.51
C PHE A 13 11.23 5.67 12.57
N HIS A 14 10.11 5.02 12.91
CA HIS A 14 10.11 3.92 13.88
C HIS A 14 10.83 2.68 13.32
N ILE A 15 10.58 2.35 12.05
CA ILE A 15 11.27 1.25 11.37
C ILE A 15 12.78 1.55 11.31
N GLY A 16 13.16 2.79 10.95
CA GLY A 16 14.56 3.20 10.91
C GLY A 16 15.27 3.03 12.25
N LYS A 17 14.62 3.44 13.34
CA LYS A 17 15.14 3.23 14.70
C LYS A 17 15.34 1.75 15.06
N ASN A 18 14.39 0.89 14.71
CA ASN A 18 14.49 -0.55 15.00
C ASN A 18 15.67 -1.22 14.27
N TYR A 19 15.95 -0.80 13.03
CA TYR A 19 17.02 -1.36 12.21
C TYR A 19 18.34 -0.56 12.29
N GLY A 20 18.42 0.50 13.10
CA GLY A 20 19.61 1.33 13.22
C GLY A 20 19.96 2.12 11.96
N ILE A 21 19.00 2.39 11.08
CA ILE A 21 19.18 3.12 9.82
C ILE A 21 18.51 4.49 9.89
N SER A 22 18.99 5.43 9.06
CA SER A 22 18.36 6.74 8.93
C SER A 22 16.95 6.61 8.33
N GLU A 23 16.08 7.59 8.60
CA GLU A 23 14.73 7.63 8.04
C GLU A 23 14.74 7.67 6.50
N SER A 24 15.70 8.38 5.90
CA SER A 24 15.86 8.43 4.45
C SER A 24 16.29 7.09 3.85
N SER A 25 17.13 6.32 4.57
CA SER A 25 17.46 4.94 4.21
C SER A 25 16.25 4.01 4.35
N ALA A 26 15.44 4.16 5.39
CA ALA A 26 14.19 3.42 5.56
C ALA A 26 13.17 3.76 4.45
N TYR A 27 13.07 5.03 4.05
CA TYR A 27 12.26 5.45 2.91
C TYR A 27 12.79 4.91 1.57
N SER A 28 14.11 4.77 1.41
CA SER A 28 14.67 4.11 0.23
C SER A 28 14.32 2.62 0.22
N ALA A 29 14.37 1.95 1.37
CA ALA A 29 13.94 0.57 1.53
C ALA A 29 12.43 0.37 1.30
N TYR A 30 11.60 1.40 1.47
CA TYR A 30 10.18 1.34 1.04
C TYR A 30 10.02 1.04 -0.45
N LYS A 31 10.96 1.49 -1.30
CA LYS A 31 10.91 1.11 -2.73
C LYS A 31 11.04 -0.40 -2.91
N ASP A 32 11.85 -1.05 -2.09
CA ASP A 32 11.99 -2.50 -2.07
C ASP A 32 10.71 -3.17 -1.54
N VAL A 33 10.09 -2.61 -0.50
CA VAL A 33 8.77 -3.07 0.01
C VAL A 33 7.72 -3.00 -1.10
N LYS A 34 7.64 -1.87 -1.80
CA LYS A 34 6.70 -1.66 -2.90
C LYS A 34 6.97 -2.60 -4.07
N LEU A 35 8.24 -2.87 -4.38
CA LEU A 35 8.60 -3.84 -5.41
C LEU A 35 8.09 -5.25 -5.04
N VAL A 36 8.23 -5.66 -3.78
CA VAL A 36 7.73 -6.94 -3.28
C VAL A 36 6.20 -6.97 -3.34
N GLU A 37 5.52 -5.92 -2.87
CA GLU A 37 4.06 -5.79 -2.97
C GLU A 37 3.57 -5.90 -4.43
N ASP A 38 4.15 -5.11 -5.33
CA ASP A 38 3.78 -5.12 -6.75
C ASP A 38 4.01 -6.49 -7.40
N THR A 39 5.04 -7.22 -6.96
CA THR A 39 5.34 -8.57 -7.45
C THR A 39 4.31 -9.58 -6.93
N LEU A 40 3.96 -9.50 -5.64
CA LEU A 40 2.96 -10.36 -5.03
C LEU A 40 1.57 -10.13 -5.64
N VAL A 41 1.17 -8.88 -5.85
CA VAL A 41 -0.11 -8.52 -6.47
C VAL A 41 -0.22 -9.04 -7.91
N LYS A 42 0.87 -9.05 -8.67
CA LYS A 42 0.90 -9.55 -10.05
C LYS A 42 0.84 -11.07 -10.14
N HIS A 43 1.21 -11.78 -9.08
CA HIS A 43 1.31 -13.23 -9.10
C HIS A 43 -0.06 -13.87 -8.94
N GLN A 44 -0.46 -14.71 -9.92
CA GLN A 44 -1.81 -15.28 -10.01
C GLN A 44 -2.23 -16.09 -8.78
N ASN A 45 -1.29 -16.74 -8.08
CA ASN A 45 -1.60 -17.48 -6.85
C ASN A 45 -2.09 -16.61 -5.68
N PHE A 46 -1.73 -15.31 -5.67
CA PHE A 46 -2.20 -14.35 -4.66
C PHE A 46 -3.33 -13.46 -5.19
N ALA A 47 -3.67 -13.60 -6.48
CA ALA A 47 -4.80 -12.91 -7.06
C ALA A 47 -6.09 -13.55 -6.54
N LEU A 48 -6.95 -12.72 -5.95
CA LEU A 48 -8.27 -13.19 -5.54
C LEU A 48 -9.05 -13.63 -6.79
N PRO A 49 -9.76 -14.77 -6.73
CA PRO A 49 -10.66 -15.16 -7.80
C PRO A 49 -11.70 -14.06 -7.98
N GLY A 50 -12.14 -13.83 -9.23
CA GLY A 50 -13.09 -12.75 -9.52
C GLY A 50 -14.35 -12.84 -8.66
N ARG A 51 -15.04 -11.71 -8.42
CA ARG A 51 -16.20 -11.60 -7.52
C ARG A 51 -17.26 -12.71 -7.69
N LYS A 52 -17.48 -13.18 -8.92
CA LYS A 52 -18.43 -14.26 -9.23
C LYS A 52 -17.92 -15.67 -8.87
N ALA A 53 -16.61 -15.89 -8.84
CA ALA A 53 -16.00 -17.15 -8.44
C ALA A 53 -15.96 -17.30 -6.91
N ILE A 54 -15.81 -16.19 -6.17
CA ILE A 54 -15.92 -16.16 -4.71
C ILE A 54 -17.29 -16.64 -4.23
N MET A 55 -18.37 -16.28 -4.94
CA MET A 55 -19.74 -16.71 -4.60
C MET A 55 -20.03 -18.19 -4.89
N LYS A 56 -19.21 -18.86 -5.70
CA LYS A 56 -19.46 -20.22 -6.22
C LYS A 56 -18.63 -21.32 -5.56
N SER A 57 -17.68 -20.95 -4.71
CA SER A 57 -16.82 -21.92 -4.05
C SER A 57 -17.54 -22.58 -2.87
N ASP A 58 -17.63 -23.91 -2.88
CA ASP A 58 -18.09 -24.78 -1.78
C ASP A 58 -17.10 -24.82 -0.59
N MET A 59 -16.32 -23.75 -0.37
CA MET A 59 -15.42 -23.66 0.77
C MET A 59 -16.16 -23.06 1.97
N ASN A 60 -16.07 -23.71 3.12
CA ASN A 60 -16.50 -23.15 4.40
C ASN A 60 -15.56 -21.98 4.75
N TYR A 61 -15.92 -20.77 4.34
CA TYR A 61 -15.21 -19.57 4.77
C TYR A 61 -15.56 -19.26 6.22
N GLU A 62 -14.55 -19.05 7.06
CA GLU A 62 -14.74 -18.34 8.32
C GLU A 62 -14.99 -16.86 7.99
N VAL A 63 -16.27 -16.50 7.82
CA VAL A 63 -16.68 -15.13 7.55
C VAL A 63 -16.59 -14.35 8.85
N VAL A 64 -15.53 -13.56 9.01
CA VAL A 64 -15.44 -12.58 10.10
C VAL A 64 -16.14 -11.29 9.64
N LEU A 65 -17.30 -11.01 10.22
CA LEU A 65 -18.00 -9.74 10.01
C LEU A 65 -17.28 -8.66 10.83
N ILE A 66 -16.59 -7.74 10.15
CA ILE A 66 -15.94 -6.59 10.79
C ILE A 66 -16.79 -5.36 10.51
N ASP A 67 -17.36 -4.78 11.56
CA ASP A 67 -18.02 -3.47 11.47
C ASP A 67 -16.95 -2.38 11.38
N ALA A 68 -16.79 -1.81 10.19
CA ALA A 68 -15.86 -0.73 9.95
C ALA A 68 -16.58 0.60 10.18
N THR A 69 -16.44 1.17 11.37
CA THR A 69 -16.92 2.52 11.65
C THR A 69 -15.90 3.53 11.11
N GLU A 70 -16.25 4.23 10.02
CA GLU A 70 -15.44 5.35 9.54
C GLU A 70 -15.53 6.50 10.55
N SER A 71 -14.42 6.80 11.23
CA SER A 71 -14.30 8.03 12.01
C SER A 71 -14.03 9.20 11.07
N SER A 72 -14.72 10.32 11.27
CA SER A 72 -14.48 11.54 10.48
C SER A 72 -13.04 12.02 10.67
N ILE A 73 -12.18 11.76 9.69
CA ILE A 73 -10.84 12.32 9.60
C ILE A 73 -10.86 13.52 8.66
N GLU A 74 -10.13 14.57 9.01
CA GLU A 74 -10.01 15.76 8.19
C GLU A 74 -9.25 15.41 6.89
N ARG A 75 -10.00 15.11 5.84
CA ARG A 75 -9.44 14.80 4.52
C ARG A 75 -8.81 16.07 3.95
N PRO A 76 -7.50 16.10 3.65
CA PRO A 76 -6.88 17.26 3.03
C PRO A 76 -7.58 17.55 1.69
N LYS A 77 -8.16 18.76 1.58
CA LYS A 77 -8.85 19.20 0.36
C LYS A 77 -7.83 19.30 -0.78
N LYS A 78 -8.07 18.56 -1.87
CA LYS A 78 -7.27 18.67 -3.10
C LYS A 78 -7.30 20.12 -3.59
N ASN A 79 -6.17 20.82 -3.52
CA ASN A 79 -6.00 22.09 -4.22
C ASN A 79 -5.51 21.80 -5.64
N LYS A 80 -5.98 22.57 -6.63
CA LYS A 80 -5.53 22.47 -8.03
C LYS A 80 -4.13 23.07 -8.27
N ASN A 81 -3.54 23.69 -7.25
CA ASN A 81 -2.35 24.53 -7.38
C ASN A 81 -1.04 23.77 -7.13
N SER A 82 -1.08 22.54 -6.62
CA SER A 82 0.12 21.76 -6.24
C SER A 82 0.61 20.78 -7.31
N ILE A 83 -0.08 20.64 -8.44
CA ILE A 83 0.34 19.78 -9.55
C ILE A 83 0.75 20.67 -10.74
N ILE A 84 1.98 21.17 -10.71
CA ILE A 84 2.61 21.71 -11.91
C ILE A 84 3.00 20.50 -12.76
N HIS A 85 2.18 20.15 -13.74
CA HIS A 85 2.63 19.25 -14.80
C HIS A 85 3.67 19.99 -15.65
N GLU A 86 4.93 19.59 -15.56
CA GLU A 86 5.96 19.99 -16.51
C GLU A 86 5.52 19.56 -17.92
N ARG A 87 5.24 20.53 -18.80
CA ARG A 87 5.08 20.25 -20.24
C ARG A 87 6.45 19.80 -20.76
N ARG A 88 6.52 18.60 -21.34
CA ARG A 88 7.68 18.22 -22.15
C ARG A 88 7.87 19.27 -23.25
N LYS A 89 9.07 19.86 -23.32
CA LYS A 89 9.46 20.68 -24.46
C LYS A 89 9.72 19.75 -25.63
N ASP A 90 9.03 19.98 -26.76
CA ASP A 90 9.40 19.35 -28.02
C ASP A 90 10.82 19.80 -28.37
N ILE A 91 11.72 18.83 -28.51
CA ILE A 91 13.08 19.06 -29.00
C ILE A 91 12.97 18.96 -30.51
N HIS A 92 13.19 20.09 -31.20
CA HIS A 92 13.30 20.15 -32.66
C HIS A 92 14.77 20.22 -33.06
#